data_AF-A0AAV4S9M3-F1
#
_entry.id   AF-A0AAV4S9M3-F1
#
_cell.length_a   1.000
_cell.length_b   1.000
_cell.length_c   1.000
_cell.angle_alpha   90.00
_cell.angle_beta   90.00
_cell.angle_gamma   90.00
#
_symmetry.space_group_name_H-M   'P 1'
#
loop_
_entity.id
_entity.type
_entity.pdbx_description
1 polymer ?
#
loop_
_entity_poly.entity_id
_entity_poly.type
_entity_poly.pdbx_seq_one_letter_code
_entity_poly.pdbx_strand_id
1 'polypeptide(L)'
;MASTVQKKETVPTVAQINADSITQLANKYWAPNRPDKLTSDPATISTDVINDIYANEIVVSWFSIRRVMVLELSQYLENCLWPKYNENASHSHMMSIVIMVNEKFLERVPAWESFKSKPENFPIFFNQVLRSLLNANVPLREKTSLLVFLIHCFNSCEVEIIRENVQKLVSLTIWVNILPERREQEFKKFPVLVKFWNKLKKKEKDLKLDELESF
;
A
#
# COMPACT_ATOMS: atom_id res chain seq x y z
N MET A 1 17.75 37.49 -8.27
CA MET A 1 16.75 36.42 -8.00
C MET A 1 16.57 35.64 -9.29
N ALA A 2 17.18 34.45 -9.39
CA ALA A 2 17.04 33.59 -10.55
C ALA A 2 15.95 32.54 -10.25
N SER A 3 14.85 32.61 -10.98
CA SER A 3 13.75 31.65 -10.93
C SER A 3 14.15 30.36 -11.66
N THR A 4 14.39 29.29 -10.91
CA THR A 4 14.61 27.95 -11.44
C THR A 4 13.29 27.39 -11.97
N VAL A 5 13.16 27.35 -13.30
CA VAL A 5 12.06 26.68 -14.00
C VAL A 5 12.21 25.17 -13.76
N GLN A 6 11.25 24.56 -13.05
CA GLN A 6 11.15 23.11 -12.95
C GLN A 6 10.92 22.53 -14.36
N LYS A 7 11.91 21.80 -14.87
CA LYS A 7 11.87 21.15 -16.17
C LYS A 7 10.87 19.99 -16.10
N LYS A 8 9.75 20.09 -16.82
CA LYS A 8 8.77 19.00 -16.97
C LYS A 8 9.51 17.76 -17.50
N GLU A 9 9.56 16.69 -16.73
CA GLU A 9 10.12 15.42 -17.18
C GLU A 9 9.28 14.91 -18.36
N THR A 10 9.89 14.85 -19.54
CA THR A 10 9.24 14.43 -20.78
C THR A 10 9.05 12.92 -20.78
N VAL A 11 7.83 12.47 -21.11
CA VAL A 11 7.49 11.05 -21.30
C VAL A 11 8.51 10.38 -22.22
N PRO A 12 9.13 9.25 -21.82
CA PRO A 12 10.16 8.58 -22.61
C PRO A 12 9.62 8.04 -23.94
N THR A 13 10.48 8.06 -24.97
CA THR A 13 10.15 7.43 -26.26
C THR A 13 10.14 5.90 -26.14
N VAL A 14 9.38 5.22 -27.00
CA VAL A 14 9.28 3.74 -27.01
C VAL A 14 10.66 3.07 -27.08
N ALA A 15 11.58 3.63 -27.88
CA ALA A 15 12.95 3.12 -27.99
C ALA A 15 13.72 3.22 -26.66
N GLN A 16 13.55 4.32 -25.92
CA GLN A 16 14.18 4.50 -24.61
C GLN A 16 13.57 3.56 -23.56
N ILE A 17 12.26 3.29 -23.62
CA ILE A 17 11.60 2.34 -22.72
C ILE A 17 12.13 0.94 -23.00
N ASN A 18 12.26 0.52 -24.26
CA ASN A 18 12.73 -0.82 -24.61
C ASN A 18 14.20 -1.08 -24.22
N ALA A 19 15.04 -0.04 -24.24
CA ALA A 19 16.44 -0.14 -23.82
C ALA A 19 16.62 -0.12 -22.29
N ASP A 20 15.56 0.21 -21.53
CA ASP A 20 15.60 0.40 -20.09
C ASP A 20 15.82 -0.93 -19.32
N SER A 21 16.63 -0.90 -18.26
CA SER A 21 16.91 -2.06 -17.42
C SER A 21 15.65 -2.66 -16.80
N ILE A 22 14.70 -1.82 -16.37
CA ILE A 22 13.42 -2.29 -15.80
C ILE A 22 12.61 -3.01 -16.86
N THR A 23 12.57 -2.48 -18.09
CA THR A 23 11.82 -3.12 -19.19
C THR A 23 12.43 -4.47 -19.57
N GLN A 24 13.77 -4.58 -19.58
CA GLN A 24 14.45 -5.86 -19.79
C GLN A 24 14.11 -6.86 -18.67
N LEU A 25 14.11 -6.40 -17.42
CA LEU A 25 13.76 -7.20 -16.25
C LEU A 25 12.29 -7.64 -16.29
N ALA A 26 11.40 -6.74 -16.67
CA ALA A 26 9.98 -7.02 -16.85
C ALA A 26 9.75 -8.07 -17.93
N ASN A 27 10.39 -7.92 -19.10
CA ASN A 27 10.31 -8.89 -20.20
C ASN A 27 10.86 -10.27 -19.81
N LYS A 28 11.76 -10.34 -18.84
CA LYS A 28 12.22 -11.61 -18.27
C LYS A 28 11.20 -12.20 -17.30
N TYR A 29 10.61 -11.39 -16.43
CA TYR A 29 9.95 -11.89 -15.23
C TYR A 29 8.42 -11.71 -15.19
N TRP A 30 7.85 -10.55 -15.54
CA TRP A 30 6.43 -10.26 -15.25
C TRP A 30 5.64 -9.54 -16.35
N ALA A 31 6.27 -9.10 -17.44
CA ALA A 31 5.56 -8.40 -18.51
C ALA A 31 4.42 -9.26 -19.11
N PRO A 32 3.33 -8.67 -19.61
CA PRO A 32 2.18 -9.41 -20.15
C PRO A 32 2.50 -10.18 -21.45
N ASN A 33 3.35 -9.61 -22.31
CA ASN A 33 3.67 -10.11 -23.65
C ASN A 33 5.09 -10.69 -23.72
N ARG A 34 5.46 -11.53 -22.74
CA ARG A 34 6.79 -12.18 -22.73
C ARG A 34 6.93 -13.17 -23.88
N PRO A 35 8.05 -13.14 -24.63
CA PRO A 35 8.32 -14.12 -25.69
C PRO A 35 8.48 -15.55 -25.13
N ASP A 36 9.01 -15.68 -23.91
CA ASP A 36 9.30 -16.95 -23.25
C ASP A 36 8.40 -17.22 -22.03
N LYS A 37 7.07 -17.27 -22.23
CA LYS A 37 6.13 -17.66 -21.15
C LYS A 37 6.39 -19.06 -20.57
N LEU A 38 7.10 -19.94 -21.30
CA LEU A 38 7.32 -21.34 -20.92
C LEU A 38 8.49 -21.57 -19.95
N THR A 39 9.48 -20.68 -19.88
CA THR A 39 10.74 -20.94 -19.14
C THR A 39 10.82 -20.23 -17.78
N SER A 40 9.90 -19.31 -17.50
CA SER A 40 9.88 -18.53 -16.26
C SER A 40 8.44 -18.38 -15.76
N ASP A 41 8.01 -19.34 -14.94
CA ASP A 41 6.78 -19.24 -14.16
C ASP A 41 6.82 -17.94 -13.35
N PRO A 42 5.81 -17.05 -13.44
CA PRO A 42 5.69 -15.89 -12.54
C PRO A 42 5.89 -16.25 -11.05
N ALA A 43 5.61 -17.50 -10.64
CA ALA A 43 5.83 -18.01 -9.29
C ALA A 43 7.31 -18.20 -8.91
N THR A 44 8.26 -18.28 -9.86
CA THR A 44 9.70 -18.51 -9.59
C THR A 44 10.51 -17.23 -9.42
N ILE A 45 9.90 -16.04 -9.54
CA ILE A 45 10.61 -14.79 -9.24
C ILE A 45 10.89 -14.75 -7.73
N SER A 46 12.17 -14.80 -7.35
CA SER A 46 12.57 -14.63 -5.95
C SER A 46 12.10 -13.28 -5.42
N THR A 47 11.69 -13.24 -4.15
CA THR A 47 11.44 -11.99 -3.41
C THR A 47 12.67 -11.09 -3.39
N ASP A 48 13.88 -11.65 -3.58
CA ASP A 48 15.13 -10.89 -3.72
C ASP A 48 15.08 -9.93 -4.91
N VAL A 49 14.46 -10.31 -6.02
CA VAL A 49 14.33 -9.43 -7.19
C VAL A 49 13.51 -8.19 -6.86
N ILE A 50 12.48 -8.34 -6.02
CA ILE A 50 11.65 -7.20 -5.57
C ILE A 50 12.48 -6.27 -4.66
N ASN A 51 13.28 -6.86 -3.77
CA ASN A 51 14.18 -6.09 -2.91
C ASN A 51 15.23 -5.32 -3.72
N ASP A 52 15.80 -5.97 -4.73
CA ASP A 52 16.81 -5.37 -5.61
C ASP A 52 16.23 -4.25 -6.47
N ILE A 53 15.02 -4.42 -7.03
CA ILE A 53 14.32 -3.35 -7.77
C ILE A 53 14.08 -2.16 -6.83
N TYR A 54 13.57 -2.40 -5.63
CA TYR A 54 13.34 -1.31 -4.69
C TYR A 54 14.64 -0.56 -4.36
N ALA A 55 15.70 -1.27 -3.99
CA ALA A 55 16.97 -0.67 -3.62
C ALA A 55 17.63 0.07 -4.80
N ASN A 56 17.78 -0.61 -5.94
CA ASN A 56 18.60 -0.12 -7.04
C ASN A 56 17.84 0.80 -8.00
N GLU A 57 16.52 0.66 -8.11
CA GLU A 57 15.73 1.42 -9.09
C GLU A 57 14.87 2.50 -8.46
N ILE A 58 14.37 2.29 -7.24
CA ILE A 58 13.52 3.26 -6.56
C ILE A 58 14.36 4.11 -5.59
N VAL A 59 15.11 3.49 -4.67
CA VAL A 59 15.84 4.22 -3.63
C VAL A 59 17.04 4.96 -4.22
N VAL A 60 17.90 4.30 -5.00
CA VAL A 60 19.08 4.93 -5.62
C VAL A 60 18.69 6.07 -6.56
N SER A 61 17.57 5.94 -7.29
CA SER A 61 17.05 7.01 -8.17
C SER A 61 16.33 8.13 -7.41
N TRP A 62 16.29 8.06 -6.08
CA TRP A 62 15.58 9.01 -5.23
C TRP A 62 14.10 9.13 -5.59
N PHE A 63 13.42 7.99 -5.79
CA PHE A 63 12.01 7.89 -6.12
C PHE A 63 11.68 8.68 -7.38
N SER A 64 12.51 8.52 -8.42
CA SER A 64 12.31 9.17 -9.71
C SER A 64 10.98 8.75 -10.32
N ILE A 65 10.15 9.74 -10.66
CA ILE A 65 8.84 9.54 -11.32
C ILE A 65 9.03 8.69 -12.57
N ARG A 66 10.04 8.99 -13.40
CA ARG A 66 10.34 8.19 -14.59
C ARG A 66 10.58 6.70 -14.29
N ARG A 67 11.31 6.34 -13.23
CA ARG A 67 11.55 4.90 -12.89
C ARG A 67 10.24 4.24 -12.44
N VAL A 68 9.47 4.94 -11.62
CA VAL A 68 8.17 4.49 -11.11
C VAL A 68 7.16 4.30 -12.25
N MET A 69 7.07 5.25 -13.19
CA MET A 69 6.25 5.14 -14.40
C MET A 69 6.62 3.92 -15.24
N VAL A 70 7.90 3.63 -15.45
CA VAL A 70 8.33 2.45 -16.23
C VAL A 70 7.92 1.15 -15.53
N LEU A 71 8.00 1.09 -14.19
CA LEU A 71 7.48 -0.05 -13.42
C LEU A 71 5.97 -0.20 -13.58
N GLU A 72 5.21 0.89 -13.50
CA GLU A 72 3.75 0.88 -13.69
C GLU A 72 3.37 0.37 -15.08
N LEU A 73 3.97 0.94 -16.14
CA LEU A 73 3.73 0.53 -17.54
C LEU A 73 4.03 -0.95 -17.79
N SER A 74 4.95 -1.51 -17.02
CA SER A 74 5.31 -2.93 -17.09
C SER A 74 4.36 -3.87 -16.33
N GLN A 75 3.32 -3.34 -15.69
CA GLN A 75 2.35 -4.06 -14.83
C GLN A 75 3.02 -4.73 -13.62
N TYR A 76 3.93 -4.00 -12.97
CA TYR A 76 4.71 -4.51 -11.85
C TYR A 76 3.83 -4.88 -10.65
N LEU A 77 2.77 -4.13 -10.36
CA LEU A 77 1.85 -4.42 -9.26
C LEU A 77 1.06 -5.72 -9.51
N GLU A 78 0.43 -5.81 -10.67
CA GLU A 78 -0.49 -6.88 -11.06
C GLU A 78 0.22 -8.20 -11.23
N ASN A 79 1.37 -8.19 -11.90
CA ASN A 79 2.01 -9.42 -12.37
C ASN A 79 3.19 -9.85 -11.50
N CYS A 80 3.76 -8.96 -10.69
CA CYS A 80 4.92 -9.27 -9.85
C CYS A 80 4.65 -9.12 -8.35
N LEU A 81 4.23 -7.93 -7.91
CA LEU A 81 4.17 -7.60 -6.49
C LEU A 81 3.01 -8.30 -5.78
N TRP A 82 1.77 -8.05 -6.21
CA TRP A 82 0.60 -8.49 -5.48
C TRP A 82 0.43 -10.02 -5.45
N PRO A 83 0.64 -10.76 -6.56
CA PRO A 83 0.54 -12.22 -6.54
C PRO A 83 1.49 -12.90 -5.55
N LYS A 84 2.60 -12.25 -5.18
CA LYS A 84 3.61 -12.77 -4.25
C LYS A 84 3.51 -12.24 -2.84
N TYR A 85 2.66 -11.25 -2.61
CA TYR A 85 2.56 -10.64 -1.31
C TYR A 85 2.01 -11.65 -0.30
N ASN A 86 2.60 -11.68 0.89
CA ASN A 86 2.23 -12.54 1.99
C ASN A 86 2.68 -11.90 3.32
N GLU A 87 2.40 -12.55 4.45
CA GLU A 87 2.74 -12.05 5.79
C GLU A 87 4.25 -11.82 6.04
N ASN A 88 5.11 -12.54 5.33
CA ASN A 88 6.57 -12.45 5.42
C ASN A 88 7.16 -11.47 4.40
N ALA A 89 6.33 -10.71 3.69
CA ALA A 89 6.78 -9.71 2.74
C ALA A 89 7.71 -8.68 3.40
N SER A 90 8.79 -8.35 2.70
CA SER A 90 9.78 -7.38 3.17
C SER A 90 9.24 -5.95 3.17
N HIS A 91 9.92 -5.04 3.88
CA HIS A 91 9.62 -3.61 3.82
C HIS A 91 9.71 -3.08 2.38
N SER A 92 10.71 -3.51 1.60
CA SER A 92 10.86 -3.16 0.19
C SER A 92 9.68 -3.60 -0.67
N HIS A 93 9.13 -4.79 -0.42
CA HIS A 93 7.96 -5.30 -1.14
C HIS A 93 6.70 -4.49 -0.80
N MET A 94 6.46 -4.24 0.48
CA MET A 94 5.35 -3.39 0.95
C MET A 94 5.46 -1.96 0.39
N MET A 95 6.64 -1.34 0.46
CA MET A 95 6.88 -0.01 -0.08
C MET A 95 6.71 0.05 -1.60
N SER A 96 7.14 -0.99 -2.33
CA SER A 96 6.95 -1.05 -3.78
C SER A 96 5.47 -1.05 -4.14
N ILE A 97 4.62 -1.79 -3.41
CA ILE A 97 3.17 -1.77 -3.62
C ILE A 97 2.60 -0.38 -3.35
N VAL A 98 2.97 0.23 -2.22
CA VAL A 98 2.56 1.61 -1.86
C VAL A 98 2.87 2.60 -2.98
N ILE A 99 4.07 2.53 -3.54
CA ILE A 99 4.53 3.42 -4.62
C ILE A 99 3.75 3.16 -5.91
N MET A 100 3.52 1.91 -6.29
CA MET A 100 2.73 1.58 -7.49
C MET A 100 1.28 2.05 -7.37
N VAL A 101 0.66 1.91 -6.20
CA VAL A 101 -0.71 2.41 -5.96
C VAL A 101 -0.75 3.94 -6.10
N ASN A 102 0.20 4.64 -5.47
CA ASN A 102 0.28 6.10 -5.57
C ASN A 102 0.47 6.55 -7.02
N GLU A 103 1.31 5.87 -7.80
CA GLU A 103 1.51 6.16 -9.22
C GLU A 103 0.24 5.95 -10.03
N LYS A 104 -0.51 4.88 -9.77
CA LYS A 104 -1.80 4.64 -10.43
C LYS A 104 -2.80 5.78 -10.16
N PHE A 105 -2.81 6.34 -8.96
CA PHE A 105 -3.60 7.53 -8.66
C PHE A 105 -3.08 8.79 -9.38
N LEU A 106 -1.77 8.94 -9.52
CA LEU A 106 -1.16 10.05 -10.26
C LEU A 106 -1.57 10.01 -11.76
N GLU A 107 -1.54 8.83 -12.36
CA GLU A 107 -1.93 8.55 -13.74
C GLU A 107 -3.46 8.44 -13.93
N ARG A 108 -4.22 8.49 -12.83
CA ARG A 108 -5.70 8.41 -12.80
C ARG A 108 -6.24 7.12 -13.42
N VAL A 109 -5.55 6.01 -13.20
CA VAL A 109 -5.98 4.66 -13.59
C VAL A 109 -6.52 3.88 -12.39
N PRO A 110 -7.33 2.82 -12.61
CA PRO A 110 -7.87 2.02 -11.50
C PRO A 110 -6.75 1.42 -10.63
N ALA A 111 -6.65 1.87 -9.37
CA ALA A 111 -5.58 1.48 -8.46
C ALA A 111 -5.86 0.20 -7.66
N TRP A 112 -7.14 -0.16 -7.49
CA TRP A 112 -7.56 -1.18 -6.53
C TRP A 112 -7.85 -2.56 -7.13
N GLU A 113 -7.90 -2.67 -8.46
CA GLU A 113 -8.32 -3.88 -9.15
C GLU A 113 -7.39 -5.07 -8.90
N SER A 114 -6.08 -4.82 -8.80
CA SER A 114 -5.07 -5.86 -8.55
C SER A 114 -5.35 -6.62 -7.24
N PHE A 115 -5.87 -5.93 -6.22
CA PHE A 115 -6.08 -6.52 -4.89
C PHE A 115 -7.19 -7.58 -4.87
N LYS A 116 -8.07 -7.60 -5.87
CA LYS A 116 -9.15 -8.59 -5.98
C LYS A 116 -8.65 -10.02 -6.24
N SER A 117 -7.42 -10.21 -6.71
CA SER A 117 -6.90 -11.55 -7.00
C SER A 117 -6.53 -12.36 -5.74
N LYS A 118 -6.19 -11.66 -4.63
CA LYS A 118 -5.80 -12.25 -3.34
C LYS A 118 -6.26 -11.34 -2.18
N PRO A 119 -7.58 -11.09 -2.04
CA PRO A 119 -8.11 -10.09 -1.11
C PRO A 119 -7.76 -10.38 0.36
N GLU A 120 -7.55 -11.65 0.72
CA GLU A 120 -7.15 -12.12 2.06
C GLU A 120 -5.82 -11.52 2.55
N ASN A 121 -4.93 -11.13 1.64
CA ASN A 121 -3.65 -10.54 1.97
C ASN A 121 -3.72 -9.02 2.25
N PHE A 122 -4.82 -8.37 1.86
CA PHE A 122 -4.94 -6.91 1.99
C PHE A 122 -4.96 -6.43 3.45
N PRO A 123 -5.69 -7.07 4.39
CA PRO A 123 -5.60 -6.70 5.80
C PRO A 123 -4.18 -6.84 6.38
N ILE A 124 -3.43 -7.84 5.93
CA ILE A 124 -2.03 -8.06 6.34
C ILE A 124 -1.16 -6.91 5.83
N PHE A 125 -1.25 -6.61 4.53
CA PHE A 125 -0.57 -5.48 3.89
C PHE A 125 -0.88 -4.15 4.58
N PHE A 126 -2.16 -3.86 4.77
CA PHE A 126 -2.62 -2.61 5.37
C PHE A 126 -2.08 -2.44 6.80
N ASN A 127 -2.06 -3.51 7.60
CA ASN A 127 -1.45 -3.48 8.92
C ASN A 127 0.07 -3.24 8.88
N GLN A 128 0.80 -3.82 7.92
CA GLN A 128 2.23 -3.52 7.74
C GLN A 128 2.45 -2.04 7.38
N VAL A 129 1.62 -1.46 6.50
CA VAL A 129 1.66 -0.03 6.16
C VAL A 129 1.46 0.84 7.41
N LEU A 130 0.45 0.55 8.23
CA LEU A 130 0.18 1.31 9.47
C LEU A 130 1.33 1.20 10.47
N ARG A 131 1.91 0.01 10.65
CA ARG A 131 3.08 -0.20 11.51
C ARG A 131 4.29 0.59 10.99
N SER A 132 4.49 0.61 9.68
CA SER A 132 5.58 1.35 9.04
C SER A 132 5.43 2.87 9.21
N LEU A 133 4.20 3.40 9.09
CA LEU A 133 3.91 4.82 9.35
C LEU A 133 4.28 5.26 10.77
N LEU A 134 4.06 4.40 11.76
CA LEU A 134 4.36 4.67 13.16
C LEU A 134 5.83 4.44 13.52
N ASN A 135 6.61 3.78 12.66
CA ASN A 135 8.01 3.48 12.92
C ASN A 135 8.88 4.75 12.79
N ALA A 136 9.63 5.08 13.85
CA ALA A 136 10.53 6.22 13.86
C ALA A 136 11.66 6.11 12.82
N ASN A 137 12.12 4.91 12.53
CA ASN A 137 13.29 4.64 11.68
C ASN A 137 13.02 4.72 10.18
N VAL A 138 11.74 4.81 9.78
CA VAL A 138 11.38 4.91 8.35
C VAL A 138 11.74 6.32 7.84
N PRO A 139 12.50 6.44 6.74
CA PRO A 139 12.87 7.73 6.14
C PRO A 139 11.66 8.60 5.81
N LEU A 140 11.81 9.93 5.90
CA LEU A 140 10.72 10.89 5.66
C LEU A 140 10.06 10.72 4.30
N ARG A 141 10.83 10.35 3.27
CA ARG A 141 10.32 10.16 1.92
C ARG A 141 9.41 8.94 1.78
N GLU A 142 9.78 7.85 2.44
CA GLU A 142 8.94 6.66 2.54
C GLU A 142 7.69 6.96 3.36
N LYS A 143 7.82 7.65 4.51
CA LYS A 143 6.67 8.13 5.31
C LYS A 143 5.70 8.98 4.49
N THR A 144 6.22 9.85 3.63
CA THR A 144 5.39 10.67 2.74
C THR A 144 4.61 9.78 1.77
N SER A 145 5.26 8.78 1.17
CA SER A 145 4.61 7.83 0.25
C SER A 145 3.55 6.99 0.95
N LEU A 146 3.84 6.50 2.16
CA LEU A 146 2.88 5.77 3.00
C LEU A 146 1.67 6.64 3.37
N LEU A 147 1.89 7.92 3.69
CA LEU A 147 0.82 8.84 4.03
C LEU A 147 -0.07 9.15 2.83
N VAL A 148 0.53 9.36 1.64
CA VAL A 148 -0.21 9.54 0.39
C VAL A 148 -1.07 8.30 0.10
N PHE A 149 -0.51 7.11 0.25
CA PHE A 149 -1.28 5.86 0.12
C PHE A 149 -2.46 5.82 1.09
N LEU A 150 -2.24 6.19 2.35
CA LEU A 150 -3.31 6.18 3.36
C LEU A 150 -4.41 7.20 3.01
N ILE A 151 -4.05 8.38 2.48
CA ILE A 151 -5.02 9.36 1.95
C ILE A 151 -5.86 8.73 0.84
N HIS A 152 -5.23 8.00 -0.10
CA HIS A 152 -5.95 7.29 -1.15
C HIS A 152 -6.92 6.24 -0.60
N CYS A 153 -6.52 5.50 0.45
CA CYS A 153 -7.43 4.57 1.13
C CYS A 153 -8.64 5.30 1.74
N PHE A 154 -8.42 6.40 2.47
CA PHE A 154 -9.52 7.18 3.05
C PHE A 154 -10.45 7.77 1.99
N ASN A 155 -9.91 8.13 0.83
CA ASN A 155 -10.70 8.66 -0.30
C ASN A 155 -11.41 7.57 -1.11
N SER A 156 -11.20 6.28 -0.83
CA SER A 156 -11.75 5.15 -1.59
C SER A 156 -12.66 4.26 -0.74
N CYS A 157 -13.42 4.85 0.20
CA CYS A 157 -14.29 4.11 1.13
C CYS A 157 -15.50 3.43 0.43
N GLU A 158 -15.78 3.78 -0.81
CA GLU A 158 -16.75 3.09 -1.67
C GLU A 158 -16.26 1.68 -2.04
N VAL A 159 -14.94 1.46 -2.10
CA VAL A 159 -14.34 0.16 -2.40
C VAL A 159 -14.36 -0.71 -1.14
N GLU A 160 -15.03 -1.86 -1.23
CA GLU A 160 -15.29 -2.74 -0.08
C GLU A 160 -14.02 -3.18 0.66
N ILE A 161 -13.03 -3.70 -0.06
CA ILE A 161 -11.76 -4.15 0.55
C ILE A 161 -11.02 -3.03 1.29
N ILE A 162 -11.17 -1.78 0.84
CA ILE A 162 -10.58 -0.61 1.48
C ILE A 162 -11.39 -0.24 2.71
N ARG A 163 -12.71 -0.13 2.55
CA ARG A 163 -13.65 0.24 3.62
C ARG A 163 -13.54 -0.64 4.84
N GLU A 164 -13.46 -1.96 4.67
CA GLU A 164 -13.37 -2.92 5.78
C GLU A 164 -12.13 -2.70 6.67
N ASN A 165 -11.05 -2.22 6.07
CA ASN A 165 -9.80 -1.96 6.77
C ASN A 165 -9.75 -0.55 7.36
N VAL A 166 -10.19 0.45 6.58
CA VAL A 166 -10.22 1.86 7.00
C VAL A 166 -11.25 2.14 8.09
N GLN A 167 -12.41 1.48 8.06
CA GLN A 167 -13.48 1.72 9.04
C GLN A 167 -13.02 1.49 10.48
N LYS A 168 -12.09 0.55 10.70
CA LYS A 168 -11.50 0.27 12.02
C LYS A 168 -10.75 1.47 12.59
N LEU A 169 -10.22 2.36 11.73
CA LEU A 169 -9.45 3.54 12.10
C LEU A 169 -10.31 4.79 12.38
N VAL A 170 -11.59 4.76 12.01
CA VAL A 170 -12.51 5.91 12.15
C VAL A 170 -13.78 5.58 12.93
N SER A 171 -13.96 4.32 13.32
CA SER A 171 -15.13 3.92 14.09
C SER A 171 -15.06 4.42 15.54
N LEU A 172 -16.20 4.36 16.22
CA LEU A 172 -16.34 4.79 17.62
C LEU A 172 -15.31 4.11 18.55
N THR A 173 -14.78 2.93 18.20
CA THR A 173 -13.77 2.22 18.99
C THR A 173 -12.52 3.07 19.27
N ILE A 174 -12.14 3.98 18.36
CA ILE A 174 -10.95 4.82 18.55
C ILE A 174 -11.07 5.78 19.74
N TRP A 175 -12.29 6.02 20.24
CA TRP A 175 -12.55 6.83 21.44
C TRP A 175 -12.02 6.17 22.72
N VAL A 176 -11.47 4.96 22.64
CA VAL A 176 -10.71 4.35 23.73
C VAL A 176 -9.45 5.16 24.03
N ASN A 177 -8.88 5.80 23.00
CA ASN A 177 -7.66 6.59 23.09
C ASN A 177 -7.91 8.06 23.48
N ILE A 178 -9.16 8.48 23.66
CA ILE A 178 -9.53 9.83 24.11
C ILE A 178 -9.61 9.86 25.64
N LEU A 179 -9.23 10.99 26.24
CA LEU A 179 -9.36 11.22 27.68
C LEU A 179 -10.78 10.89 28.18
N PRO A 180 -10.91 10.13 29.29
CA PRO A 180 -12.21 9.71 29.82
C PRO A 180 -13.19 10.86 30.04
N GLU A 181 -12.76 11.99 30.64
CA GLU A 181 -13.67 13.11 30.89
C GLU A 181 -14.16 13.74 29.59
N ARG A 182 -13.28 13.85 28.57
CA ARG A 182 -13.67 14.39 27.27
C ARG A 182 -14.69 13.49 26.58
N ARG A 183 -14.49 12.17 26.64
CA ARG A 183 -15.44 11.20 26.10
C ARG A 183 -16.80 11.28 26.79
N GLU A 184 -16.82 11.43 28.12
CA GLU A 184 -18.06 11.59 28.88
C GLU A 184 -18.82 12.87 28.53
N GLN A 185 -18.11 13.97 28.28
CA GLN A 185 -18.73 15.21 27.80
C GLN A 185 -19.44 15.00 26.46
N GLU A 186 -18.82 14.29 25.51
CA GLU A 186 -19.45 13.98 24.23
C GLU A 186 -20.65 13.02 24.39
N PHE A 187 -20.58 12.07 25.32
CA PHE A 187 -21.71 11.21 25.66
C PHE A 187 -22.88 11.94 26.30
N LYS A 188 -22.63 12.97 27.11
CA LYS A 188 -23.69 13.83 27.65
C LYS A 188 -24.41 14.60 26.54
N LYS A 189 -23.67 15.08 25.52
CA LYS A 189 -24.25 15.74 24.33
C LYS A 189 -25.03 14.78 23.44
N PHE A 190 -24.52 13.55 23.27
CA PHE A 190 -25.13 12.54 22.41
C PHE A 190 -25.33 11.20 23.16
N PRO A 191 -26.36 11.09 24.03
CA PRO A 191 -26.57 9.91 24.88
C PRO A 191 -26.76 8.59 24.12
N VAL A 192 -27.21 8.65 22.85
CA VAL A 192 -27.38 7.49 21.98
C VAL A 192 -26.05 6.75 21.77
N LEU A 193 -24.92 7.46 21.70
CA LEU A 193 -23.60 6.87 21.48
C LEU A 193 -23.15 5.96 22.64
N VAL A 194 -23.63 6.22 23.86
CA VAL A 194 -23.32 5.39 25.05
C VAL A 194 -23.78 3.95 24.85
N LYS A 195 -24.96 3.75 24.26
CA LYS A 195 -25.50 2.42 23.99
C LYS A 195 -24.60 1.64 23.02
N PHE A 196 -24.16 2.30 21.95
CA PHE A 196 -23.24 1.70 20.97
C PHE A 196 -21.85 1.44 21.56
N TRP A 197 -21.33 2.39 22.33
CA TRP A 197 -20.05 2.26 23.03
C TRP A 197 -20.02 1.05 23.97
N ASN A 198 -21.06 0.86 24.77
CA ASN A 198 -21.16 -0.28 25.70
C ASN A 198 -21.23 -1.62 24.95
N LYS A 199 -21.94 -1.68 23.82
CA LYS A 199 -21.96 -2.87 22.95
C LYS A 199 -20.58 -3.18 22.36
N LEU A 200 -19.87 -2.15 21.88
CA LEU A 200 -18.51 -2.30 21.33
C LEU A 200 -17.53 -2.81 22.40
N LYS A 201 -17.57 -2.25 23.61
CA LYS A 201 -16.76 -2.72 24.73
C LYS A 201 -17.02 -4.18 25.10
N LYS A 202 -18.27 -4.63 25.04
CA LYS A 202 -18.62 -6.03 25.30
C LYS A 202 -18.00 -6.93 24.22
N LYS A 203 -18.21 -6.60 22.95
CA LYS A 203 -17.65 -7.34 21.82
C LYS A 203 -16.12 -7.42 21.85
N GLU A 204 -15.44 -6.36 22.26
CA GLU A 204 -13.97 -6.35 22.40
C GLU A 204 -13.47 -7.24 23.54
N LYS A 205 -14.22 -7.32 24.65
CA LYS A 205 -13.90 -8.27 25.72
C LYS A 205 -14.06 -9.71 25.24
N ASP A 206 -15.15 -10.00 24.55
CA ASP A 206 -15.43 -11.34 24.02
C ASP A 206 -14.34 -11.76 23.01
N LEU A 207 -13.93 -10.87 22.10
CA LEU A 207 -12.80 -11.10 21.17
C LEU A 207 -11.47 -11.38 21.88
N LYS A 208 -11.15 -10.65 22.95
CA LYS A 208 -9.93 -10.89 23.75
C LYS A 208 -10.00 -12.19 24.54
N LEU A 209 -11.19 -12.66 24.92
CA LEU A 209 -11.36 -13.98 25.54
C LEU A 209 -11.20 -15.10 24.50
N ASP A 210 -11.83 -14.99 23.33
CA ASP A 210 -11.70 -15.98 22.26
C ASP A 210 -10.24 -16.14 21.80
N GLU A 211 -9.49 -15.04 21.69
CA GLU A 211 -8.05 -15.09 21.39
C GLU A 211 -7.24 -15.79 22.49
N LEU A 212 -7.65 -15.68 23.76
CA LEU A 212 -6.99 -16.35 24.90
C LEU A 212 -7.39 -17.83 25.05
N GLU A 213 -8.59 -18.22 24.62
CA GLU A 213 -9.10 -19.60 24.65
C GLU A 213 -8.66 -20.43 23.42
N SER A 214 -8.09 -19.78 22.41
CA SER A 214 -7.54 -20.39 21.19
C SER A 214 -6.06 -20.80 21.27
N PHE A 215 -5.47 -20.75 22.47
CA PHE A 215 -4.11 -21.23 22.79
C PHE A 215 -4.14 -22.44 23.73
#